data_AF-A0A522F4J4-F1
#
_entry.id   AF-A0A522F4J4-F1
#
_cell.length_a   1.000
_cell.length_b   1.000
_cell.length_c   1.000
_cell.angle_alpha   90.00
_cell.angle_beta   90.00
_cell.angle_gamma   90.00
#
_symmetry.space_group_name_H-M   'P 1'
#
loop_
_entity.id
_entity.type
_entity.pdbx_description
1 polymer ?
#
loop_
_entity_poly.entity_id
_entity_poly.type
_entity_poly.pdbx_seq_one_letter_code
_entity_poly.pdbx_strand_id
1 'polypeptide(L)'
;MLDSSADYLQALREGKYLLFLEWVEFINGSGGAGVERGGDTTLNLLVFEWLKVGFTLEDAQRVAILYAVHKQLNSPLSSGILDYSVTTLLSVTFQCMVYSAENLPKPANVDFLAQLGVSIPNFEQKLQIKVAEFSTWPIDKVKVDGAWQHIMEMVKPRELVEEYLLFLSTVPYDDFKASRTAVLRGLQDDLLRHKVMTLEVSNGISQNINLIRKMQPHEGEIYYLNALSPLSLMEKMEKCIQWATEGAQRFFSSPERNNPATQLIDSGVAAPGLGSKVKEE
;
A
#
# COMPACT_ATOMS: atom_id res chain seq x y z
N MET A 1 11.26 -9.46 -10.46
CA MET A 1 12.63 -8.99 -10.20
C MET A 1 13.21 -8.48 -11.51
N LEU A 2 14.02 -7.44 -11.47
CA LEU A 2 14.72 -6.91 -12.66
C LEU A 2 15.93 -7.78 -12.97
N ASP A 3 16.46 -7.64 -14.19
CA ASP A 3 17.50 -8.52 -14.72
C ASP A 3 18.92 -7.98 -14.46
N SER A 4 19.06 -6.71 -14.06
CA SER A 4 20.36 -6.08 -13.86
C SER A 4 20.41 -5.05 -12.73
N SER A 5 21.59 -4.88 -12.13
CA SER A 5 21.88 -3.81 -11.18
C SER A 5 21.64 -2.40 -11.76
N ALA A 6 21.83 -2.23 -13.07
CA ALA A 6 21.60 -0.96 -13.74
C ALA A 6 20.12 -0.56 -13.70
N ASP A 7 19.20 -1.52 -13.82
CA ASP A 7 17.76 -1.25 -13.77
C ASP A 7 17.30 -0.87 -12.37
N TYR A 8 17.88 -1.50 -11.33
CA TYR A 8 17.64 -1.12 -9.94
C TYR A 8 18.14 0.30 -9.62
N LEU A 9 19.33 0.67 -10.12
CA LEU A 9 19.86 2.02 -9.98
C LEU A 9 19.05 3.04 -10.78
N GLN A 10 18.52 2.65 -11.94
CA GLN A 10 17.59 3.48 -12.69
C GLN A 10 16.28 3.68 -11.90
N ALA A 11 15.77 2.65 -11.22
CA ALA A 11 14.62 2.77 -10.33
C ALA A 11 14.87 3.77 -9.19
N LEU A 12 16.07 3.81 -8.59
CA LEU A 12 16.45 4.84 -7.61
C LEU A 12 16.36 6.25 -8.20
N ARG A 13 16.92 6.46 -9.40
CA ARG A 13 16.94 7.75 -10.09
C ARG A 13 15.54 8.25 -10.45
N GLU A 14 14.65 7.31 -10.75
CA GLU A 14 13.23 7.56 -11.03
C GLU A 14 12.36 7.69 -9.77
N GLY A 15 12.92 7.51 -8.57
CA GLY A 15 12.18 7.57 -7.31
C GLY A 15 11.29 6.34 -7.03
N LYS A 16 11.49 5.23 -7.75
CA LYS A 16 10.80 3.95 -7.55
C LYS A 16 11.46 3.17 -6.41
N TYR A 17 11.40 3.71 -5.20
CA TYR A 17 12.21 3.22 -4.08
C TYR A 17 11.93 1.78 -3.65
N LEU A 18 10.67 1.33 -3.61
CA LEU A 18 10.37 -0.06 -3.26
C LEU A 18 10.98 -1.07 -4.23
N LEU A 19 11.08 -0.71 -5.51
CA LEU A 19 11.74 -1.52 -6.53
C LEU A 19 13.26 -1.49 -6.33
N PHE A 20 13.84 -0.33 -6.05
CA PHE A 20 15.27 -0.20 -5.72
C PHE A 20 15.67 -1.04 -4.49
N LEU A 21 14.82 -1.12 -3.47
CA LEU A 21 15.12 -1.90 -2.25
C LEU A 21 15.25 -3.42 -2.51
N GLU A 22 14.57 -3.97 -3.53
CA GLU A 22 14.74 -5.38 -3.92
C GLU A 22 16.14 -5.70 -4.45
N TRP A 23 16.95 -4.68 -4.76
CA TRP A 23 18.28 -4.91 -5.30
C TRP A 23 19.15 -5.75 -4.35
N VAL A 24 18.95 -5.60 -3.04
CA VAL A 24 19.65 -6.40 -2.02
C VAL A 24 19.30 -7.88 -2.17
N GLU A 25 18.01 -8.21 -2.33
CA GLU A 25 17.57 -9.59 -2.57
C GLU A 25 18.06 -10.13 -3.91
N PHE A 26 18.08 -9.31 -4.96
CA PHE A 26 18.64 -9.67 -6.26
C PHE A 26 20.13 -10.04 -6.18
N ILE A 27 20.94 -9.25 -5.46
CA ILE A 27 22.36 -9.53 -5.26
C ILE A 27 22.57 -10.80 -4.41
N ASN A 28 21.70 -11.05 -3.43
CA ASN A 28 21.73 -12.29 -2.67
C ASN A 28 21.37 -13.51 -3.52
N GLY A 29 20.36 -13.40 -4.38
CA GLY A 29 19.88 -14.49 -5.24
C GLY A 29 20.76 -14.81 -6.46
N SER A 30 21.49 -13.82 -6.98
CA SER A 30 22.35 -13.97 -8.18
C SER A 30 23.60 -14.84 -7.96
N GLY A 31 23.82 -15.38 -6.77
CA GLY A 31 25.02 -16.14 -6.41
C GLY A 31 25.04 -17.63 -6.73
N GLY A 32 24.02 -18.14 -7.41
CA GLY A 32 23.81 -19.58 -7.58
C GLY A 32 22.98 -20.15 -6.42
N ALA A 33 22.15 -21.14 -6.74
CA ALA A 33 21.12 -21.65 -5.85
C ALA A 33 21.68 -22.16 -4.50
N GLY A 34 21.22 -21.57 -3.41
CA GLY A 34 21.24 -22.20 -2.08
C GLY A 34 22.37 -21.82 -1.12
N VAL A 35 23.23 -20.85 -1.44
CA VAL A 35 24.23 -20.33 -0.49
C VAL A 35 23.80 -18.94 -0.04
N GLU A 36 23.28 -18.84 1.18
CA GLU A 36 23.15 -17.55 1.85
C GLU A 36 24.52 -16.88 1.90
N ARG A 37 24.65 -15.74 1.22
CA ARG A 37 25.84 -14.91 1.28
C ARG A 37 25.83 -14.17 2.61
N GLY A 38 26.95 -14.20 3.34
CA GLY A 38 27.09 -13.40 4.55
C GLY A 38 26.97 -11.90 4.24
N GLY A 39 26.49 -11.11 5.18
CA GLY A 39 26.21 -9.67 4.98
C GLY A 39 27.37 -8.87 4.39
N ASP A 40 28.61 -9.18 4.78
CA ASP A 40 29.81 -8.53 4.24
C ASP A 40 30.03 -8.83 2.75
N THR A 41 29.67 -10.03 2.30
CA THR A 41 29.76 -10.43 0.89
C THR A 41 28.74 -9.66 0.06
N THR A 42 27.50 -9.56 0.55
CA THR A 42 26.42 -8.79 -0.09
C THR A 42 26.78 -7.32 -0.22
N LEU A 43 27.34 -6.72 0.85
CA LEU A 43 27.75 -5.33 0.85
C LEU A 43 28.82 -5.08 -0.22
N ASN A 44 29.88 -5.90 -0.26
CA ASN A 44 30.96 -5.75 -1.24
C ASN A 44 30.47 -5.90 -2.68
N LEU A 45 29.51 -6.81 -2.92
CA LEU A 45 28.88 -6.98 -4.24
C LEU A 45 28.04 -5.77 -4.65
N LEU A 46 27.27 -5.20 -3.72
CA LEU A 46 26.49 -3.98 -3.99
C LEU A 46 27.40 -2.79 -4.30
N VAL A 47 28.47 -2.60 -3.54
CA VAL A 47 29.48 -1.56 -3.80
C VAL A 47 30.10 -1.76 -5.18
N PHE A 48 30.46 -3.00 -5.53
CA PHE A 48 30.99 -3.34 -6.84
C PHE A 48 30.07 -2.97 -7.98
N GLU A 49 28.84 -3.48 -7.92
CA GLU A 49 27.86 -3.27 -8.97
C GLU A 49 27.52 -1.78 -9.13
N TRP A 50 27.42 -1.02 -8.02
CA TRP A 50 27.17 0.42 -8.10
C TRP A 50 28.31 1.19 -8.77
N LEU A 51 29.55 0.95 -8.34
CA LEU A 51 30.72 1.64 -8.91
C LEU A 51 30.94 1.27 -10.38
N LYS A 52 30.67 0.01 -10.75
CA LYS A 52 30.75 -0.48 -12.13
C LYS A 52 29.75 0.22 -13.04
N VAL A 53 28.48 0.29 -12.63
CA VAL A 53 27.41 0.97 -13.38
C VAL A 53 27.68 2.47 -13.47
N GLY A 54 28.30 3.06 -12.45
CA GLY A 54 28.71 4.46 -12.43
C GLY A 54 27.92 5.23 -11.37
N PHE A 55 28.33 5.04 -10.12
CA PHE A 55 27.86 5.83 -8.98
C PHE A 55 28.04 7.33 -9.24
N THR A 56 27.04 8.11 -8.85
CA THR A 56 27.08 9.58 -8.88
C THR A 56 26.66 10.16 -7.54
N LEU A 57 27.05 11.42 -7.28
CA LEU A 57 26.60 12.12 -6.07
C LEU A 57 25.07 12.32 -6.05
N GLU A 58 24.43 12.43 -7.22
CA GLU A 58 22.97 12.50 -7.31
C GLU A 58 22.33 11.21 -6.79
N ASP A 59 22.91 10.04 -7.07
CA ASP A 59 22.40 8.77 -6.54
C ASP A 59 22.41 8.78 -5.01
N ALA A 60 23.47 9.28 -4.38
CA ALA A 60 23.52 9.43 -2.92
C ALA A 60 22.46 10.41 -2.39
N GLN A 61 22.18 11.51 -3.11
CA GLN A 61 21.10 12.43 -2.73
C GLN A 61 19.72 11.78 -2.82
N ARG A 62 19.50 10.86 -3.78
CA ARG A 62 18.27 10.06 -3.84
C ARG A 62 18.16 9.09 -2.66
N VAL A 63 19.27 8.49 -2.25
CA VAL A 63 19.31 7.66 -1.03
C VAL A 63 19.04 8.51 0.22
N ALA A 64 19.48 9.76 0.27
CA ALA A 64 19.15 10.67 1.38
C ALA A 64 17.63 10.91 1.49
N ILE A 65 16.93 11.06 0.37
CA ILE A 65 15.45 11.16 0.36
C ILE A 65 14.84 9.87 0.92
N LEU A 66 15.29 8.71 0.45
CA LEU A 66 14.82 7.40 0.94
C LEU A 66 15.07 7.23 2.45
N TYR A 67 16.24 7.63 2.93
CA TYR A 67 16.60 7.57 4.34
C TYR A 67 15.74 8.53 5.19
N ALA A 68 15.41 9.72 4.67
CA ALA A 68 14.50 10.63 5.34
C ALA A 68 13.08 10.04 5.46
N VAL A 69 12.58 9.35 4.42
CA VAL A 69 11.33 8.58 4.49
C VAL A 69 11.44 7.51 5.58
N HIS A 70 12.53 6.73 5.60
CA HIS A 70 12.78 5.68 6.58
C HIS A 70 12.76 6.17 8.03
N LYS A 71 13.17 7.43 8.28
CA LYS A 71 13.18 8.05 9.61
C LYS A 71 11.85 8.69 10.03
N GLN A 72 10.85 8.74 9.16
CA GLN A 72 9.54 9.26 9.55
C GLN A 72 8.87 8.35 10.59
N LEU A 73 8.05 8.96 11.45
CA LEU A 73 7.25 8.22 12.42
C LEU A 73 6.29 7.28 11.67
N ASN A 74 6.24 6.01 12.08
CA ASN A 74 5.44 4.95 11.44
C ASN A 74 5.80 4.70 9.97
N SER A 75 7.08 4.89 9.62
CA SER A 75 7.55 4.56 8.28
C SER A 75 7.37 3.07 7.96
N PRO A 76 6.80 2.74 6.80
CA PRO A 76 6.63 1.34 6.38
C PRO A 76 7.97 0.68 6.04
N LEU A 77 9.05 1.47 5.93
CA LEU A 77 10.40 0.99 5.67
C LEU A 77 11.14 0.59 6.96
N SER A 78 10.59 0.88 8.13
CA SER A 78 11.30 0.71 9.42
C SER A 78 11.13 -0.66 10.05
N SER A 79 10.63 -1.66 9.30
CA SER A 79 10.44 -3.02 9.79
C SER A 79 10.87 -4.09 8.77
N GLY A 80 11.27 -5.25 9.29
CA GLY A 80 11.54 -6.45 8.52
C GLY A 80 12.61 -6.27 7.44
N ILE A 81 12.34 -6.81 6.26
CA ILE A 81 13.29 -6.88 5.14
C ILE A 81 13.57 -5.51 4.51
N LEU A 82 12.63 -4.57 4.60
CA LEU A 82 12.81 -3.21 4.07
C LEU A 82 13.79 -2.41 4.91
N ASP A 83 13.74 -2.55 6.24
CA ASP A 83 14.70 -1.90 7.15
C ASP A 83 16.13 -2.39 6.91
N TYR A 84 16.30 -3.71 6.79
CA TYR A 84 17.57 -4.32 6.41
C TYR A 84 18.07 -3.82 5.05
N SER A 85 17.19 -3.71 4.06
CA SER A 85 17.57 -3.25 2.72
C SER A 85 18.00 -1.78 2.72
N VAL A 86 17.25 -0.90 3.41
CA VAL A 86 17.60 0.53 3.55
C VAL A 86 18.96 0.68 4.24
N THR A 87 19.15 0.01 5.38
CA THR A 87 20.39 0.13 6.17
C THR A 87 21.60 -0.41 5.41
N THR A 88 21.45 -1.54 4.71
CA THR A 88 22.50 -2.10 3.84
C THR A 88 22.87 -1.14 2.71
N LEU A 89 21.88 -0.61 1.98
CA LEU A 89 22.10 0.32 0.87
C LEU A 89 22.67 1.66 1.33
N LEU A 90 22.36 2.10 2.56
CA LEU A 90 22.96 3.28 3.17
C LEU A 90 24.46 3.06 3.43
N SER A 91 24.84 1.92 4.01
CA SER A 91 26.25 1.55 4.19
C SER A 91 27.01 1.48 2.87
N VAL A 92 26.40 0.87 1.84
CA VAL A 92 26.95 0.81 0.48
C VAL A 92 27.15 2.21 -0.10
N THR A 93 26.18 3.10 0.09
CA THR A 93 26.24 4.49 -0.38
C THR A 93 27.43 5.23 0.22
N PHE A 94 27.65 5.11 1.53
CA PHE A 94 28.78 5.75 2.20
C PHE A 94 30.13 5.26 1.68
N GLN A 95 30.26 3.95 1.46
CA GLN A 95 31.48 3.41 0.87
C GLN A 95 31.69 3.95 -0.56
N CYS A 96 30.64 3.96 -1.39
CA CYS A 96 30.72 4.53 -2.75
C CYS A 96 31.11 6.02 -2.73
N MET A 97 30.61 6.80 -1.77
CA MET A 97 31.02 8.19 -1.57
C MET A 97 32.51 8.34 -1.25
N VAL A 98 33.08 7.43 -0.44
CA VAL A 98 34.53 7.41 -0.17
C VAL A 98 35.30 7.06 -1.44
N TYR A 99 34.95 5.95 -2.12
CA TYR A 99 35.62 5.53 -3.36
C TYR A 99 35.57 6.61 -4.45
N SER A 100 34.43 7.30 -4.59
CA SER A 100 34.26 8.41 -5.54
C SER A 100 35.12 9.63 -5.17
N ALA A 101 35.27 9.96 -3.88
CA ALA A 101 36.08 11.10 -3.44
C ALA A 101 37.59 10.87 -3.67
N GLU A 102 38.03 9.61 -3.61
CA GLU A 102 39.41 9.22 -3.85
C GLU A 102 39.77 9.08 -5.35
N ASN A 103 38.82 9.35 -6.26
CA ASN A 103 38.99 9.25 -7.71
C ASN A 103 39.54 7.89 -8.17
N LEU A 104 39.09 6.81 -7.53
CA LEU A 104 39.58 5.47 -7.82
C LEU A 104 39.06 4.94 -9.16
N PRO A 105 39.85 4.09 -9.85
CA PRO A 105 39.43 3.49 -11.10
C PRO A 105 38.20 2.60 -10.87
N LYS A 106 37.37 2.46 -11.91
CA LYS A 106 36.23 1.53 -11.87
C LYS A 106 36.73 0.12 -11.56
N PRO A 107 36.09 -0.60 -10.62
CA PRO A 107 36.56 -1.90 -10.23
C PRO A 107 36.35 -2.93 -11.35
N ALA A 108 37.35 -3.78 -11.58
CA ALA A 108 37.26 -4.87 -12.56
C ALA A 108 36.50 -6.10 -12.02
N ASN A 109 36.64 -6.38 -10.73
CA ASN A 109 35.95 -7.46 -10.01
C ASN A 109 35.86 -7.12 -8.51
N VAL A 110 35.23 -8.01 -7.73
CA VAL A 110 35.04 -7.83 -6.28
C VAL A 110 36.35 -7.91 -5.50
N ASP A 111 37.26 -8.81 -5.88
CA ASP A 111 38.57 -8.94 -5.21
C ASP A 111 39.41 -7.67 -5.37
N PHE A 112 39.28 -7.00 -6.52
CA PHE A 112 39.91 -5.73 -6.80
C PHE A 112 39.38 -4.62 -5.88
N LEU A 113 38.10 -4.65 -5.47
CA LEU A 113 37.60 -3.71 -4.46
C LEU A 113 38.23 -3.91 -3.10
N ALA A 114 38.42 -5.15 -2.67
CA ALA A 114 39.10 -5.42 -1.42
C ALA A 114 40.53 -4.83 -1.45
N GLN A 115 41.22 -4.97 -2.58
CA GLN A 115 42.55 -4.37 -2.79
C GLN A 115 42.51 -2.83 -2.81
N LEU A 116 41.50 -2.24 -3.46
CA LEU A 116 41.29 -0.79 -3.45
C LEU A 116 41.02 -0.26 -2.05
N GLY A 117 40.16 -0.93 -1.27
CA GLY A 117 39.83 -0.55 0.10
C GLY A 117 41.06 -0.54 1.01
N VAL A 118 41.93 -1.55 0.91
CA VAL A 118 43.21 -1.61 1.64
C VAL A 118 44.16 -0.47 1.22
N SER A 119 44.06 -0.01 -0.03
CA SER A 119 44.93 1.05 -0.55
C SER A 119 44.51 2.46 -0.11
N ILE A 120 43.32 2.63 0.46
CA ILE A 120 42.85 3.93 0.96
C ILE A 120 43.35 4.13 2.40
N PRO A 121 44.28 5.06 2.67
CA PRO A 121 44.73 5.33 4.03
C PRO A 121 43.59 5.91 4.87
N ASN A 122 43.45 5.40 6.09
CA ASN A 122 42.43 5.81 7.06
C ASN A 122 40.99 5.71 6.51
N PHE A 123 40.68 4.65 5.74
CA PHE A 123 39.36 4.42 5.14
C PHE A 123 38.21 4.62 6.13
N GLU A 124 38.32 4.06 7.34
CA GLU A 124 37.30 4.20 8.38
C GLU A 124 37.05 5.67 8.75
N GLN A 125 38.12 6.45 8.93
CA GLN A 125 37.98 7.88 9.24
C GLN A 125 37.28 8.62 8.08
N LYS A 126 37.65 8.31 6.83
CA LYS A 126 37.01 8.91 5.65
C LYS A 126 35.54 8.52 5.54
N LEU A 127 35.20 7.28 5.87
CA LEU A 127 33.82 6.81 5.94
C LEU A 127 33.02 7.60 6.97
N GLN A 128 33.54 7.79 8.18
CA GLN A 128 32.89 8.60 9.22
C GLN A 128 32.69 10.06 8.78
N ILE A 129 33.66 10.65 8.06
CA ILE A 129 33.50 11.99 7.47
C ILE A 129 32.33 12.00 6.48
N LYS A 130 32.20 10.99 5.61
CA LYS A 130 31.10 10.89 4.65
C LYS A 130 29.74 10.64 5.30
N VAL A 131 29.69 9.87 6.38
CA VAL A 131 28.47 9.70 7.21
C VAL A 131 28.03 11.03 7.83
N ALA A 132 28.98 11.78 8.41
CA ALA A 132 28.70 13.08 9.01
C ALA A 132 28.25 14.10 7.95
N GLU A 133 28.93 14.16 6.80
CA GLU A 133 28.57 15.00 5.67
C GLU A 133 27.12 14.71 5.20
N PHE A 134 26.81 13.44 4.95
CA PHE A 134 25.49 13.01 4.50
C PHE A 134 24.38 13.39 5.48
N SER A 135 24.64 13.25 6.78
CA SER A 135 23.68 13.58 7.85
C SER A 135 23.33 15.08 7.90
N THR A 136 24.16 15.94 7.28
CA THR A 136 23.94 17.40 7.23
C THR A 136 23.36 17.89 5.91
N TRP A 137 23.16 17.01 4.92
CA TRP A 137 22.64 17.42 3.62
C TRP A 137 21.25 18.02 3.73
N PRO A 138 20.97 19.14 3.03
CA PRO A 138 19.64 19.70 3.00
C PRO A 138 18.72 18.77 2.20
N ILE A 139 17.70 18.23 2.88
CA ILE A 139 16.73 17.34 2.25
C ILE A 139 15.47 18.14 1.93
N ASP A 140 15.09 18.14 0.66
CA ASP A 140 13.87 18.79 0.18
C ASP A 140 12.63 18.03 0.69
N LYS A 141 11.90 18.65 1.61
CA LYS A 141 10.69 18.08 2.21
C LYS A 141 9.64 17.71 1.15
N VAL A 142 9.50 18.48 0.07
CA VAL A 142 8.53 18.18 -0.99
C VAL A 142 8.88 16.86 -1.69
N LYS A 143 10.17 16.61 -1.91
CA LYS A 143 10.64 15.34 -2.50
C LYS A 143 10.46 14.17 -1.54
N VAL A 144 10.67 14.39 -0.24
CA VAL A 144 10.43 13.36 0.79
C VAL A 144 8.95 13.03 0.88
N ASP A 145 8.08 14.03 0.92
CA ASP A 145 6.63 13.83 0.96
C ASP A 145 6.14 13.12 -0.31
N GLY A 146 6.67 13.48 -1.48
CA GLY A 146 6.38 12.78 -2.74
C GLY A 146 6.83 11.31 -2.71
N ALA A 147 8.05 11.05 -2.23
CA ALA A 147 8.59 9.69 -2.08
C ALA A 147 7.74 8.86 -1.11
N TRP A 148 7.35 9.45 0.02
CA TRP A 148 6.45 8.85 0.99
C TRP A 148 5.11 8.46 0.35
N GLN A 149 4.47 9.38 -0.37
CA GLN A 149 3.19 9.09 -1.04
C GLN A 149 3.33 7.91 -2.01
N HIS A 150 4.36 7.91 -2.87
CA HIS A 150 4.59 6.82 -3.82
C HIS A 150 4.83 5.45 -3.15
N ILE A 151 5.51 5.42 -2.00
CA ILE A 151 5.68 4.18 -1.23
C ILE A 151 4.34 3.75 -0.64
N MET A 152 3.59 4.68 -0.05
CA MET A 152 2.30 4.40 0.58
C MET A 152 1.23 3.96 -0.42
N GLU A 153 1.31 4.39 -1.68
CA GLU A 153 0.43 3.91 -2.76
C GLU A 153 0.45 2.38 -2.86
N MET A 154 1.59 1.73 -2.63
CA MET A 154 1.70 0.28 -2.64
C MET A 154 1.58 -0.36 -1.26
N VAL A 155 2.10 0.28 -0.21
CA VAL A 155 2.08 -0.31 1.13
C VAL A 155 0.66 -0.34 1.71
N LYS A 156 -0.10 0.76 1.58
CA LYS A 156 -1.42 0.87 2.18
C LYS A 156 -2.41 -0.19 1.69
N PRO A 157 -2.49 -0.51 0.38
CA PRO A 157 -3.31 -1.63 -0.07
C PRO A 157 -2.90 -2.99 0.52
N ARG A 158 -1.60 -3.25 0.73
CA ARG A 158 -1.12 -4.51 1.33
C ARG A 158 -1.56 -4.63 2.79
N GLU A 159 -1.35 -3.57 3.58
CA GLU A 159 -1.77 -3.51 4.98
C GLU A 159 -3.28 -3.69 5.10
N LEU A 160 -4.06 -2.97 4.27
CA LEU A 160 -5.52 -3.08 4.28
C LEU A 160 -6.03 -4.47 3.90
N VAL A 161 -5.38 -5.16 2.94
CA VAL A 161 -5.75 -6.54 2.59
C VAL A 161 -5.43 -7.50 3.74
N GLU A 162 -4.30 -7.34 4.41
CA GLU A 162 -3.93 -8.15 5.57
C GLU A 162 -4.88 -7.95 6.75
N GLU A 163 -5.19 -6.70 7.08
CA GLU A 163 -6.19 -6.36 8.10
C GLU A 163 -7.57 -6.92 7.73
N TYR A 164 -7.95 -6.84 6.45
CA TYR A 164 -9.23 -7.38 5.99
C TYR A 164 -9.26 -8.91 6.09
N LEU A 165 -8.19 -9.62 5.73
CA LEU A 165 -8.08 -11.06 5.92
C LEU A 165 -8.20 -11.46 7.40
N LEU A 166 -7.56 -10.70 8.29
CA LEU A 166 -7.68 -10.91 9.74
C LEU A 166 -9.12 -10.67 10.21
N PHE A 167 -9.75 -9.58 9.79
CA PHE A 167 -11.15 -9.29 10.10
C PHE A 167 -12.07 -10.41 9.62
N LEU A 168 -11.91 -10.86 8.37
CA LEU A 168 -12.74 -11.90 7.77
C LEU A 168 -12.66 -13.22 8.55
N SER A 169 -11.52 -13.52 9.19
CA SER A 169 -11.39 -14.70 10.07
C SER A 169 -12.39 -14.66 11.24
N THR A 170 -12.75 -13.47 11.73
CA THR A 170 -13.67 -13.25 12.85
C THR A 170 -15.14 -13.18 12.47
N VAL A 171 -15.45 -12.93 11.19
CA VAL A 171 -16.82 -12.86 10.68
C VAL A 171 -17.50 -14.23 10.82
N PRO A 172 -18.79 -14.33 11.19
CA PRO A 172 -19.53 -15.59 11.18
C PRO A 172 -19.45 -16.30 9.82
N TYR A 173 -19.66 -17.62 9.81
CA TYR A 173 -19.66 -18.37 8.57
C TYR A 173 -20.84 -17.96 7.68
N ASP A 174 -20.55 -17.73 6.38
CA ASP A 174 -21.53 -17.61 5.31
C ASP A 174 -21.02 -18.37 4.07
N ASP A 175 -21.93 -18.67 3.14
CA ASP A 175 -21.67 -19.49 1.97
C ASP A 175 -20.57 -18.93 1.06
N PHE A 176 -20.30 -17.62 1.12
CA PHE A 176 -19.31 -16.95 0.28
C PHE A 176 -18.01 -16.58 1.02
N LYS A 177 -17.95 -16.73 2.35
CA LYS A 177 -16.76 -16.36 3.17
C LYS A 177 -15.48 -16.97 2.62
N ALA A 178 -15.49 -18.27 2.34
CA ALA A 178 -14.32 -18.99 1.82
C ALA A 178 -13.87 -18.43 0.45
N SER A 179 -14.83 -18.08 -0.40
CA SER A 179 -14.55 -17.48 -1.72
C SER A 179 -13.95 -16.07 -1.57
N ARG A 180 -14.50 -15.24 -0.68
CA ARG A 180 -13.94 -13.91 -0.38
C ARG A 180 -12.50 -14.02 0.16
N THR A 181 -12.25 -14.96 1.08
CA THR A 181 -10.89 -15.23 1.58
C THR A 181 -9.94 -15.64 0.45
N ALA A 182 -10.37 -16.51 -0.47
CA ALA A 182 -9.52 -16.95 -1.58
C ALA A 182 -9.16 -15.78 -2.51
N VAL A 183 -10.13 -14.92 -2.86
CA VAL A 183 -9.90 -13.72 -3.68
C VAL A 183 -8.93 -12.77 -2.99
N LEU A 184 -9.11 -12.50 -1.68
CA LEU A 184 -8.21 -11.62 -0.93
C LEU A 184 -6.79 -12.16 -0.82
N ARG A 185 -6.62 -13.47 -0.62
CA ARG A 185 -5.28 -14.09 -0.62
C ARG A 185 -4.59 -13.96 -1.98
N GLY A 186 -5.32 -14.22 -3.06
CA GLY A 186 -4.80 -14.02 -4.42
C GLY A 186 -4.38 -12.56 -4.65
N LEU A 187 -5.18 -11.60 -4.19
CA LEU A 187 -4.84 -10.18 -4.25
C LEU A 187 -3.63 -9.83 -3.38
N GLN A 188 -3.51 -10.41 -2.18
CA GLN A 188 -2.36 -10.21 -1.30
C GLN A 188 -1.06 -10.68 -1.98
N ASP A 189 -1.07 -11.89 -2.53
CA ASP A 189 0.07 -12.47 -3.26
C ASP A 189 0.44 -11.59 -4.46
N ASP A 190 -0.55 -11.07 -5.18
CA ASP A 190 -0.33 -10.17 -6.32
C ASP A 190 0.29 -8.84 -5.92
N LEU A 191 -0.26 -8.18 -4.89
CA LEU A 191 0.26 -6.93 -4.35
C LEU A 191 1.67 -7.05 -3.77
N LEU A 192 2.01 -8.22 -3.21
CA LEU A 192 3.36 -8.50 -2.73
C LEU A 192 4.36 -8.63 -3.88
N ARG A 193 3.94 -9.10 -5.06
CA ARG A 193 4.80 -9.19 -6.26
C ARG A 193 5.07 -7.84 -6.91
N HIS A 194 4.12 -6.90 -6.86
CA HIS A 194 4.30 -5.58 -7.45
C HIS A 194 4.97 -4.59 -6.49
N LYS A 195 5.92 -3.76 -6.97
CA LYS A 195 6.60 -2.73 -6.14
C LYS A 195 6.28 -1.30 -6.55
N VAL A 196 5.52 -1.12 -7.62
CA VAL A 196 5.09 0.19 -8.14
C VAL A 196 3.60 0.11 -8.43
N MET A 197 2.85 1.14 -8.04
CA MET A 197 1.44 1.24 -8.36
C MET A 197 1.27 1.64 -9.83
N THR A 198 1.02 0.66 -10.69
CA THR A 198 0.71 0.90 -12.11
C THR A 198 -0.80 0.90 -12.33
N LEU A 199 -1.24 1.36 -13.50
CA LEU A 199 -2.65 1.28 -13.90
C LEU A 199 -3.16 -0.17 -13.90
N GLU A 200 -2.32 -1.13 -14.30
CA GLU A 200 -2.64 -2.55 -14.27
C GLU A 200 -2.91 -3.05 -12.84
N VAL A 201 -2.02 -2.72 -11.90
CA VAL A 201 -2.18 -3.08 -10.47
C VAL A 201 -3.46 -2.46 -9.90
N SER A 202 -3.68 -1.16 -10.16
CA SER A 202 -4.88 -0.46 -9.70
C SER A 202 -6.18 -1.07 -10.25
N ASN A 203 -6.17 -1.47 -11.52
CA ASN A 203 -7.28 -2.17 -12.16
C ASN A 203 -7.48 -3.57 -11.57
N GLY A 204 -6.39 -4.30 -11.32
CA GLY A 204 -6.41 -5.61 -10.66
C GLY A 204 -7.03 -5.57 -9.27
N ILE A 205 -6.64 -4.57 -8.45
CA ILE A 205 -7.29 -4.30 -7.15
C ILE A 205 -8.80 -4.09 -7.36
N SER A 206 -9.17 -3.17 -8.24
CA SER A 206 -10.58 -2.81 -8.46
C SER A 206 -11.43 -4.00 -8.93
N GLN A 207 -10.89 -4.84 -9.82
CA GLN A 207 -11.57 -6.05 -10.29
C GLN A 207 -11.81 -7.06 -9.16
N ASN A 208 -10.79 -7.34 -8.34
CA ASN A 208 -10.91 -8.25 -7.20
C ASN A 208 -11.89 -7.72 -6.15
N ILE A 209 -11.83 -6.44 -5.83
CA ILE A 209 -12.76 -5.81 -4.87
C ILE A 209 -14.20 -5.82 -5.40
N ASN A 210 -14.40 -5.57 -6.69
CA ASN A 210 -15.74 -5.63 -7.30
C ASN A 210 -16.29 -7.06 -7.37
N LEU A 211 -15.43 -8.07 -7.50
CA LEU A 211 -15.84 -9.46 -7.36
C LEU A 211 -16.33 -9.74 -5.92
N ILE A 212 -15.59 -9.29 -4.91
CA ILE A 212 -15.97 -9.46 -3.50
C ILE A 212 -17.29 -8.75 -3.18
N ARG A 213 -17.54 -7.56 -3.74
CA ARG A 213 -18.82 -6.84 -3.56
C ARG A 213 -20.03 -7.63 -4.01
N LYS A 214 -19.88 -8.52 -4.99
CA LYS A 214 -20.95 -9.39 -5.50
C LYS A 214 -21.17 -10.63 -4.62
N MET A 215 -20.28 -10.91 -3.68
CA MET A 215 -20.28 -12.08 -2.79
C MET A 215 -20.94 -11.80 -1.43
N GLN A 216 -21.94 -10.89 -1.40
CA GLN A 216 -22.72 -10.54 -0.20
C GLN A 216 -21.85 -10.30 1.06
N PRO A 217 -20.90 -9.36 1.01
CA PRO A 217 -19.99 -9.12 2.13
C PRO A 217 -20.75 -8.64 3.38
N HIS A 218 -20.26 -9.03 4.54
CA HIS A 218 -20.75 -8.56 5.84
C HIS A 218 -20.56 -7.04 5.98
N GLU A 219 -21.40 -6.36 6.78
CA GLU A 219 -21.41 -4.89 6.90
C GLU A 219 -20.03 -4.33 7.30
N GLY A 220 -19.35 -4.99 8.23
CA GLY A 220 -17.99 -4.59 8.64
C GLY A 220 -16.93 -4.70 7.51
N GLU A 221 -17.17 -5.51 6.49
CA GLU A 221 -16.26 -5.62 5.33
C GLU A 221 -16.32 -4.37 4.43
N ILE A 222 -17.44 -3.63 4.45
CA ILE A 222 -17.68 -2.48 3.56
C ILE A 222 -16.62 -1.38 3.75
N TYR A 223 -16.10 -1.21 4.96
CA TYR A 223 -15.00 -0.30 5.26
C TYR A 223 -13.77 -0.62 4.40
N TYR A 224 -13.30 -1.86 4.43
CA TYR A 224 -12.12 -2.31 3.70
C TYR A 224 -12.32 -2.23 2.20
N LEU A 225 -13.49 -2.65 1.69
CA LEU A 225 -13.80 -2.59 0.26
C LEU A 225 -13.74 -1.15 -0.28
N ASN A 226 -14.25 -0.18 0.48
CA ASN A 226 -14.23 1.21 0.09
C ASN A 226 -12.85 1.86 0.23
N ALA A 227 -12.05 1.43 1.22
CA ALA A 227 -10.68 1.90 1.40
C ALA A 227 -9.75 1.39 0.30
N LEU A 228 -9.93 0.14 -0.15
CA LEU A 228 -9.12 -0.50 -1.19
C LEU A 228 -9.47 -0.06 -2.61
N SER A 229 -10.77 0.09 -2.91
CA SER A 229 -11.23 0.57 -4.21
C SER A 229 -12.53 1.35 -4.02
N PRO A 230 -12.48 2.69 -3.85
CA PRO A 230 -13.69 3.49 -3.64
C PRO A 230 -14.71 3.27 -4.76
N LEU A 231 -16.00 3.22 -4.40
CA LEU A 231 -17.06 3.13 -5.40
C LEU A 231 -16.99 4.32 -6.37
N SER A 232 -17.10 4.02 -7.65
CA SER A 232 -17.33 5.02 -8.68
C SER A 232 -18.65 5.76 -8.44
N LEU A 233 -18.81 6.93 -9.07
CA LEU A 233 -20.05 7.69 -8.99
C LEU A 233 -21.26 6.87 -9.45
N MET A 234 -21.09 6.05 -10.50
CA MET A 234 -22.13 5.19 -11.04
C MET A 234 -22.53 4.09 -10.07
N GLU A 235 -21.58 3.42 -9.42
CA GLU A 235 -21.87 2.38 -8.43
C GLU A 235 -22.53 2.97 -7.17
N LYS A 236 -22.16 4.19 -6.77
CA LYS A 236 -22.86 4.92 -5.71
C LYS A 236 -24.32 5.18 -6.09
N MET A 237 -24.57 5.60 -7.33
CA MET A 237 -25.92 5.86 -7.83
C MET A 237 -26.75 4.58 -7.92
N GLU A 238 -26.18 3.47 -8.37
CA GLU A 238 -26.83 2.15 -8.41
C GLU A 238 -27.24 1.70 -6.99
N LYS A 239 -26.34 1.82 -6.01
CA LYS A 239 -26.67 1.49 -4.61
C LYS A 239 -27.76 2.40 -4.03
N CYS A 240 -27.78 3.70 -4.37
CA CYS A 240 -28.86 4.60 -3.98
C CYS A 240 -30.21 4.17 -4.58
N ILE A 241 -30.22 3.77 -5.86
CA ILE A 241 -31.43 3.28 -6.53
C ILE A 241 -31.90 1.98 -5.87
N GLN A 242 -31.00 1.05 -5.60
CA GLN A 242 -31.32 -0.20 -4.91
C GLN A 242 -31.91 0.07 -3.52
N TRP A 243 -31.26 0.92 -2.71
CA TRP A 243 -31.77 1.33 -1.40
C TRP A 243 -33.16 1.97 -1.48
N ALA A 244 -33.37 2.87 -2.44
CA ALA A 244 -34.67 3.51 -2.66
C ALA A 244 -35.74 2.48 -3.07
N THR A 245 -35.37 1.48 -3.88
CA THR A 245 -36.26 0.43 -4.34
C THR A 245 -36.62 -0.55 -3.21
N GLU A 246 -35.64 -0.96 -2.40
CA GLU A 246 -35.87 -1.80 -1.21
C GLU A 246 -36.69 -1.06 -0.14
N GLY A 247 -36.43 0.24 0.05
CA GLY A 247 -37.22 1.11 0.92
C GLY A 247 -38.66 1.25 0.44
N ALA A 248 -38.88 1.45 -0.86
CA ALA A 248 -40.21 1.48 -1.46
C ALA A 248 -40.93 0.13 -1.30
N GLN A 249 -40.25 -1.00 -1.56
CA GLN A 249 -40.82 -2.33 -1.36
C GLN A 249 -41.24 -2.55 0.09
N ARG A 250 -40.45 -2.14 1.08
CA ARG A 250 -40.83 -2.23 2.50
C ARG A 250 -42.02 -1.33 2.86
N PHE A 251 -42.14 -0.17 2.22
CA PHE A 251 -43.26 0.75 2.44
C PHE A 251 -44.57 0.20 1.85
N PHE A 252 -44.53 -0.36 0.63
CA PHE A 252 -45.70 -0.90 -0.07
C PHE A 252 -46.07 -2.34 0.34
N SER A 253 -45.15 -3.09 0.95
CA SER A 253 -45.40 -4.45 1.47
C SER A 253 -45.82 -4.45 2.94
N SER A 254 -45.95 -3.28 3.59
CA SER A 254 -46.55 -3.18 4.92
C SER A 254 -48.05 -3.49 4.78
N PRO A 255 -48.58 -4.53 5.45
CA PRO A 255 -50.00 -4.82 5.41
C PRO A 255 -50.72 -3.63 6.04
N GLU A 256 -51.70 -3.11 5.31
CA GLU A 256 -52.60 -2.02 5.64
C GLU A 256 -52.62 -1.67 7.14
N ARG A 257 -51.93 -0.59 7.54
CA ARG A 257 -52.29 0.09 8.78
C ARG A 257 -53.69 0.64 8.58
N ASN A 258 -54.67 -0.07 9.16
CA ASN A 258 -56.04 0.33 9.43
C ASN A 258 -56.30 1.80 9.09
N ASN A 259 -56.93 2.02 7.93
CA ASN A 259 -57.46 3.31 7.56
C ASN A 259 -58.56 3.67 8.58
N PRO A 260 -58.42 4.72 9.42
CA PRO A 260 -59.45 5.08 10.39
C PRO A 260 -60.74 5.59 9.70
N ALA A 261 -60.72 5.80 8.38
CA ALA A 261 -61.89 6.19 7.60
C ALA A 261 -62.90 5.05 7.40
N THR A 262 -62.52 3.78 7.57
CA THR A 262 -63.42 2.63 7.33
C THR A 262 -64.08 2.09 8.61
N GLN A 263 -63.70 2.56 9.80
CA GLN A 263 -64.34 2.17 11.07
C GLN A 263 -65.53 3.06 11.49
N LEU A 264 -65.86 4.08 10.70
CA LEU A 264 -66.99 5.00 10.97
C LEU A 264 -68.31 4.61 10.28
N ILE A 265 -68.33 3.52 9.50
CA ILE A 265 -69.54 3.07 8.79
C ILE A 265 -70.23 1.90 9.51
N ASP A 266 -69.54 1.19 10.42
CA ASP A 266 -70.05 -0.04 11.05
C ASP A 266 -70.36 0.07 12.56
N SER A 267 -70.22 1.23 13.19
CA SER A 267 -70.73 1.46 14.55
C SER A 267 -72.09 2.16 14.50
N GLY A 268 -73.14 1.39 14.23
CA GLY A 268 -74.52 1.81 14.44
C GLY A 268 -74.73 2.27 15.88
N VAL A 269 -74.92 3.57 16.09
CA VAL A 269 -75.42 4.14 17.34
C VAL A 269 -76.51 5.16 17.02
N ALA A 270 -77.67 4.91 17.63
CA ALA A 270 -78.94 5.56 17.45
C ALA A 270 -78.92 7.10 17.58
N ALA A 271 -79.70 7.76 16.72
CA ALA A 271 -80.08 9.15 16.89
C ALA A 271 -81.11 9.29 18.04
N PRO A 272 -80.89 10.16 19.04
CA PRO A 272 -81.92 10.53 19.98
C PRO A 272 -82.85 11.59 19.38
N GLY A 273 -84.14 11.40 19.57
CA GLY A 273 -85.19 12.30 19.10
C GLY A 273 -85.10 13.69 19.70
N LEU A 274 -85.52 14.68 18.91
CA LEU A 274 -85.88 16.01 19.39
C LEU A 274 -87.28 16.32 18.88
N GLY A 275 -88.18 16.41 19.86
CA GLY A 275 -89.60 16.65 19.68
C GLY A 275 -89.89 18.05 19.15
N SER A 276 -91.03 18.09 18.48
CA SER A 276 -91.83 19.24 18.08
C SER A 276 -91.87 20.37 19.11
N LYS A 277 -91.73 21.61 18.63
CA LYS A 277 -92.56 22.73 19.11
C LYS A 277 -93.05 23.55 17.92
N VAL A 278 -94.34 23.38 17.68
CA VAL A 278 -95.24 24.29 16.97
C VAL A 278 -95.35 25.59 17.78
N LYS A 279 -95.35 26.73 17.10
CA LYS A 279 -96.06 27.94 17.52
C LYS A 279 -96.69 28.58 16.28
N GLU A 280 -98.01 28.50 16.23
CA GLU A 280 -98.90 29.35 15.43
C GLU A 280 -98.97 30.75 16.05
N GLU A 281 -99.26 31.71 15.16
CA GLU A 281 -99.69 33.12 15.33
C GLU A 281 -98.75 34.13 16.01
#